data_AF-A0A0G1PJ93-F1
#
_entry.id   AF-A0A0G1PJ93-F1
#
_cell.length_a   1.000
_cell.length_b   1.000
_cell.length_c   1.000
_cell.angle_alpha   90.00
_cell.angle_beta   90.00
_cell.angle_gamma   90.00
#
_symmetry.space_group_name_H-M   'P 1'
#
loop_
_entity.id
_entity.type
_entity.pdbx_description
1 polymer ?
#
loop_
_entity_poly.entity_id
_entity_poly.type
_entity_poly.pdbx_seq_one_letter_code
_entity_poly.pdbx_strand_id
1 'polypeptide(L)' 'MPEFKSKLEKIIEHLKIEIASLRTGRASPALVEDLEVDYYGTKTPLKAVAAISSPDPKQILIQPWDKNAVQP' A
#
# COMPACT_ATOMS: atom_id res chain seq x y z
N MET A 1 1.09 16.02 -35.62
CA MET A 1 1.05 16.17 -34.15
C MET A 1 0.93 14.86 -33.32
N PRO A 2 1.42 13.67 -33.73
CA PRO A 2 1.37 12.48 -32.86
C PRO A 2 2.51 12.42 -31.82
N GLU A 3 3.70 12.93 -32.12
CA GLU A 3 4.84 12.91 -31.19
C GLU A 3 4.61 13.70 -29.91
N PHE A 4 3.88 14.82 -30.00
CA PHE A 4 3.58 15.67 -28.84
C PHE A 4 2.69 14.94 -27.83
N LYS A 5 1.72 14.14 -28.30
CA LYS A 5 0.86 13.32 -27.44
C LYS A 5 1.66 12.26 -26.67
N SER A 6 2.52 11.51 -27.36
CA SER A 6 3.34 10.47 -26.72
C SER A 6 4.31 11.05 -25.68
N LYS A 7 4.86 12.24 -25.95
CA LYS A 7 5.71 12.95 -24.99
C LYS A 7 4.91 13.42 -23.77
N LEU A 8 3.68 13.89 -23.98
CA LEU A 8 2.78 14.28 -22.90
C LEU A 8 2.38 13.09 -22.03
N GLU A 9 2.07 11.94 -22.65
CA GLU A 9 1.73 10.70 -21.93
C GLU A 9 2.89 10.23 -21.04
N LYS A 10 4.12 10.22 -21.57
CA LYS A 10 5.31 9.91 -20.76
C LYS A 10 5.48 10.85 -19.57
N ILE A 11 5.25 12.15 -19.77
CA ILE A 11 5.35 13.14 -18.68
C ILE A 11 4.27 12.89 -17.62
N ILE A 12 3.05 12.58 -18.03
CA ILE A 12 1.94 12.25 -17.13
C ILE A 12 2.24 10.97 -16.34
N GLU A 13 2.82 9.96 -17.00
CA GLU A 13 3.19 8.70 -16.39
C GLU A 13 4.31 8.89 -15.35
N HIS A 14 5.33 9.67 -15.70
CA HIS A 14 6.40 10.04 -14.77
C HIS A 14 5.87 10.84 -13.56
N LEU A 15 4.97 11.79 -13.80
CA LEU A 15 4.33 12.59 -12.76
C LEU A 15 3.48 11.71 -11.81
N LYS A 16 2.76 10.72 -12.34
CA LYS A 16 2.00 9.76 -11.52
C LYS A 16 2.91 8.94 -10.63
N ILE A 17 4.05 8.49 -11.15
CA ILE A 17 5.05 7.73 -10.39
C ILE A 17 5.63 8.60 -9.27
N GLU A 18 6.00 9.85 -9.56
CA GLU A 18 6.50 10.77 -8.54
C GLU A 18 5.45 11.11 -7.48
N ILE A 19 4.18 11.33 -7.86
CA ILE A 19 3.08 11.57 -6.90
C ILE A 19 2.81 10.34 -6.04
N ALA A 20 2.88 9.14 -6.61
CA ALA A 20 2.74 7.89 -5.86
C ALA A 20 3.91 7.67 -4.88
N SER A 21 5.12 8.05 -5.29
CA SER A 21 6.31 8.03 -4.43
C SER A 21 6.31 9.16 -3.39
N LEU A 22 5.52 10.22 -3.59
CA LEU A 22 5.44 11.34 -2.68
C LEU A 22 4.68 10.89 -1.42
N ARG A 23 5.42 10.73 -0.33
CA ARG A 23 4.91 10.35 0.99
C ARG A 23 3.99 11.48 1.51
N THR A 24 2.72 11.46 1.11
CA THR A 24 1.71 12.54 1.31
C THR A 24 1.32 12.80 2.77
N GLY A 25 2.07 12.32 3.76
CA GLY A 25 1.75 12.50 5.19
C GLY A 25 0.45 11.82 5.62
N ARG A 26 -0.20 11.07 4.73
CA ARG A 26 -1.32 10.18 5.03
C ARG A 26 -0.75 8.81 5.39
N ALA A 27 -1.32 8.20 6.41
CA ALA A 27 -1.08 6.82 6.78
C ALA A 27 -1.42 5.91 5.58
N SER A 28 -0.44 5.67 4.71
CA SER A 28 -0.66 4.85 3.53
C SER A 28 -0.69 3.39 3.97
N PRO A 29 -1.78 2.65 3.69
CA PRO A 29 -1.85 1.22 3.98
C PRO A 29 -0.73 0.45 3.24
N ALA A 30 -0.19 1.03 2.16
CA ALA A 30 0.94 0.48 1.42
C ALA A 30 2.25 0.38 2.21
N LEU A 31 2.38 1.12 3.33
CA LEU A 31 3.57 1.03 4.18
C LEU A 31 3.62 -0.25 5.03
N VAL A 32 2.47 -0.85 5.32
CA VAL A 32 2.37 -2.05 6.18
C VAL A 32 1.98 -3.29 5.40
N GLU A 33 1.45 -3.15 4.18
CA GLU A 33 0.97 -4.28 3.36
C GLU A 33 2.08 -5.24 2.89
N ASP A 34 3.30 -4.72 2.72
CA ASP A 34 4.48 -5.47 2.28
C ASP A 34 5.24 -6.11 3.46
N LEU A 35 4.81 -5.85 4.70
CA LEU A 35 5.44 -6.46 5.86
C LEU A 35 5.12 -7.96 5.91
N GLU A 36 6.17 -8.79 5.94
CA GLU A 36 6.03 -10.22 6.16
C GLU A 36 5.69 -10.49 7.63
N VAL A 37 4.56 -11.15 7.87
CA VAL A 37 4.10 -11.52 9.21
C VAL A 37 4.12 -13.04 9.33
N ASP A 38 4.53 -13.51 10.50
CA ASP A 38 4.59 -14.94 10.76
C ASP A 38 3.17 -15.45 11.03
N TYR A 39 2.59 -16.13 10.03
CA TYR A 39 1.26 -16.72 10.12
C TYR A 39 1.41 -18.24 10.20
N TYR A 40 1.21 -18.79 11.40
CA TYR A 40 1.36 -20.22 11.67
C TYR A 40 2.71 -20.81 11.21
N GLY A 41 3.83 -20.10 11.41
CA GLY A 41 5.17 -20.57 11.05
C GLY A 41 5.54 -20.33 9.58
N THR A 42 4.67 -19.69 8.79
CA THR A 42 4.95 -19.29 7.41
C THR A 42 4.92 -17.77 7.29
N LYS A 43 6.02 -17.20 6.79
CA LYS A 43 6.09 -15.78 6.45
C LYS A 43 5.11 -15.48 5.33
N THR A 44 4.06 -14.73 5.66
CA THR A 44 2.99 -14.38 4.74
C THR A 44 2.86 -12.86 4.74
N PRO A 45 2.70 -12.20 3.59
CA PRO A 45 2.53 -10.75 3.55
C PRO A 45 1.27 -10.34 4.32
N LEU A 46 1.35 -9.26 5.10
CA LEU A 46 0.26 -8.78 5.96
C LEU A 46 -1.05 -8.60 5.19
N LYS A 47 -0.97 -8.16 3.92
CA LYS A 47 -2.14 -7.99 3.03
C LYS A 47 -2.95 -9.27 2.78
N ALA A 48 -2.33 -10.44 2.90
CA ALA A 48 -2.98 -11.72 2.67
C ALA A 48 -3.65 -12.27 3.94
N VAL A 49 -3.24 -11.80 5.11
CA VAL A 49 -3.76 -12.24 6.42
C VAL A 49 -4.71 -11.23 7.07
N ALA A 50 -4.70 -9.97 6.60
CA ALA A 50 -5.56 -8.91 7.11
C ALA A 50 -6.01 -7.93 6.00
N ALA A 51 -7.20 -7.36 6.18
CA ALA A 51 -7.64 -6.18 5.45
C ALA A 51 -7.00 -4.93 6.07
N ILE A 52 -6.29 -4.16 5.24
CA ILE A 52 -5.60 -2.94 5.67
C ILE A 52 -6.37 -1.76 5.09
N SER A 53 -6.84 -0.89 5.97
CA SER A 53 -7.54 0.34 5.60
C SER A 53 -6.97 1.51 6.37
N SER A 54 -7.04 2.70 5.80
CA SER A 54 -6.57 3.94 6.43
C SER A 54 -7.76 4.88 6.60
N PRO A 55 -8.59 4.71 7.63
CA PRO A 55 -9.77 5.55 7.84
C PRO A 55 -9.40 7.02 8.10
N ASP A 56 -8.25 7.24 8.75
CA ASP A 56 -7.73 8.57 9.07
C ASP A 56 -6.28 8.71 8.61
N PRO A 57 -5.84 9.92 8.20
CA PRO A 57 -4.47 10.15 7.73
C PRO A 57 -3.39 9.89 8.79
N LYS A 58 -3.75 9.65 10.06
CA LYS A 58 -2.85 9.31 11.16
C LYS A 58 -2.99 7.86 11.67
N GLN A 59 -3.97 7.10 11.19
CA GLN A 59 -4.26 5.76 11.70
C GLN A 59 -4.38 4.75 10.55
N ILE A 60 -3.73 3.60 10.72
CA ILE A 60 -3.91 2.43 9.86
C ILE A 60 -4.70 1.40 10.67
N LEU A 61 -5.85 1.00 10.15
CA LEU A 61 -6.68 -0.05 10.70
C LEU A 61 -6.33 -1.37 9.99
N ILE A 62 -5.83 -2.32 10.77
CA ILE A 62 -5.50 -3.68 10.31
C ILE A 62 -6.57 -4.60 10.88
N GLN A 63 -7.40 -5.18 10.01
CA GLN A 63 -8.45 -6.13 10.38
C GLN A 63 -8.05 -7.53 9.92
N PRO A 64 -7.52 -8.39 10.81
CA PRO A 64 -7.15 -9.75 10.46
C PRO A 64 -8.40 -10.57 10.10
N TRP A 65 -8.26 -11.42 9.09
CA TRP A 65 -9.34 -12.34 8.69
C TRP A 65 -9.55 -13.45 9.72
N ASP A 66 -8.47 -13.85 10.40
CA ASP A 66 -8.49 -14.82 11.48
C ASP A 66 -8.04 -14.17 12.80
N LYS A 67 -8.88 -14.25 13.83
CA LYS A 67 -8.59 -13.68 15.15
C LYS A 67 -7.43 -14.41 15.85
N ASN A 68 -7.11 -15.64 15.44
CA ASN A 68 -5.97 -16.39 15.95
C ASN A 68 -4.62 -15.90 15.37
N ALA A 69 -4.65 -15.04 14.34
CA ALA A 69 -3.46 -14.40 13.78
C ALA A 69 -2.88 -13.32 14.71
N VAL A 70 -3.68 -12.83 15.66
CA VAL A 70 -3.26 -11.81 16.62
C VAL A 70 -2.63 -12.55 17.80
N GLN A 71 -1.31 -12.72 17.78
CA GLN A 71 -0.61 -13.06 19.01
C GLN A 71 -0.77 -11.90 20.01
N PRO A 72 -1.01 -12.18 21.31
CA PRO A 72 -1.18 -11.16 22.34
C PRO A 72 0.06 -10.31 22.57
#